data_AF-A0A7M7QBD7-F1
#
_entry.id   AF-A0A7M7QBD7-F1
#
_cell.length_a   1.000
_cell.length_b   1.000
_cell.length_c   1.000
_cell.angle_alpha   90.00
_cell.angle_beta   90.00
_cell.angle_gamma   90.00
#
_symmetry.space_group_name_H-M   'P 1'
#
loop_
_entity.id
_entity.type
_entity.pdbx_description
1 polymer ?
#
loop_
_entity_poly.entity_id
_entity_poly.type
_entity_poly.pdbx_seq_one_letter_code
_entity_poly.pdbx_strand_id
1 'polypeptide(L)'
;MAGNETWLETYPYHIVEFVTCGRKPSVRKVDIVATKWISFDNVKKKCFAKYPSHPYTKEKYNALNKALEELSDAPVGWEQFTVKIRGKANKVTLQKVLYVTSMKHLKK
;
A
#
# COMPACT_ATOMS: atom_id res chain seq x y z
N MET A 1 -8.50 -13.93 -22.95
CA MET A 1 -7.90 -12.69 -22.38
C MET A 1 -7.96 -12.80 -20.85
N ALA A 2 -6.89 -13.26 -20.20
CA ALA A 2 -6.78 -13.24 -18.73
C ALA A 2 -5.29 -13.39 -18.37
N GLY A 3 -4.53 -12.30 -18.44
CA GLY A 3 -3.06 -12.32 -18.33
C GLY A 3 -2.53 -11.55 -17.11
N ASN A 4 -3.37 -11.27 -16.12
CA ASN A 4 -3.01 -10.28 -15.08
C ASN A 4 -3.60 -10.57 -13.69
N GLU A 5 -3.90 -11.83 -13.37
CA GLU A 5 -4.40 -12.25 -12.04
C GLU A 5 -3.42 -13.17 -11.29
N THR A 6 -2.54 -13.89 -11.98
CA THR A 6 -1.68 -14.93 -11.38
C THR A 6 -0.56 -14.42 -10.45
N TRP A 7 -0.23 -13.12 -10.48
CA TRP A 7 0.88 -12.58 -9.67
C TRP A 7 0.51 -12.22 -8.23
N LEU A 8 -0.79 -12.10 -7.94
CA LEU A 8 -1.29 -11.78 -6.60
C LEU A 8 -1.38 -13.02 -5.71
N GLU A 9 -1.55 -14.22 -6.30
CA GLU A 9 -1.67 -15.48 -5.55
C GLU A 9 -0.36 -15.96 -4.91
N THR A 10 0.81 -15.57 -5.44
CA THR A 10 2.09 -16.11 -4.94
C THR A 10 2.63 -15.37 -3.70
N TYR A 11 2.21 -14.13 -3.47
CA TYR A 11 2.76 -13.28 -2.40
C TYR A 11 1.65 -12.74 -1.52
N PRO A 12 1.67 -13.00 -0.20
CA PRO A 12 0.62 -12.53 0.71
C PRO A 12 0.61 -11.00 0.91
N TYR A 13 1.74 -10.33 0.61
CA TYR A 13 1.90 -8.89 0.81
C TYR A 13 2.51 -8.19 -0.40
N HIS A 14 2.18 -6.91 -0.55
CA HIS A 14 2.72 -6.03 -1.58
C HIS A 14 3.17 -4.71 -0.98
N ILE A 15 4.31 -4.22 -1.46
CA ILE A 15 4.81 -2.89 -1.15
C ILE A 15 4.13 -1.92 -2.12
N VAL A 16 3.41 -0.94 -1.59
CA VAL A 16 2.62 0.01 -2.35
C VAL A 16 3.02 1.45 -2.06
N GLU A 17 3.08 2.27 -3.10
CA GLU A 17 3.24 3.72 -3.00
C GLU A 17 1.85 4.38 -3.08
N PHE A 18 1.47 5.15 -2.07
CA PHE A 18 0.21 5.89 -2.06
C PHE A 18 0.30 7.09 -3.00
N VAL A 19 -0.62 7.17 -3.95
CA VAL A 19 -0.68 8.24 -4.94
C VAL A 19 -1.44 9.41 -4.35
N THR A 20 -0.77 10.54 -4.19
CA THR A 20 -1.41 11.82 -3.82
C THR A 20 -1.80 12.60 -5.07
N CYS A 21 -2.93 13.30 -5.01
CA CYS A 21 -3.35 14.22 -6.07
C CYS A 21 -2.52 15.53 -6.00
N GLY A 22 -2.15 16.09 -7.15
CA GLY A 22 -1.45 17.38 -7.24
C GLY A 22 0.05 17.30 -7.54
N ARG A 23 0.82 18.30 -7.11
CA ARG A 23 2.28 18.36 -7.33
C ARG A 23 2.94 17.12 -6.71
N LYS A 24 3.85 16.48 -7.45
CA LYS A 24 4.60 15.30 -6.96
C LYS A 24 5.20 15.64 -5.59
N PRO A 25 4.76 14.98 -4.51
CA PRO A 25 5.26 15.31 -3.19
C PRO A 25 6.75 14.98 -3.14
N SER A 26 7.51 15.80 -2.41
CA SER A 26 8.93 15.55 -2.13
C SER A 26 9.11 14.21 -1.40
N VAL A 27 8.09 13.80 -0.65
CA VAL A 27 8.07 12.55 0.12
C VAL A 27 7.06 11.59 -0.46
N ARG A 28 7.52 10.41 -0.87
CA ARG A 28 6.64 9.31 -1.29
C ARG A 28 6.27 8.49 -0.08
N LYS A 29 4.98 8.27 0.14
CA LYS A 29 4.48 7.38 1.18
C LYS A 29 4.45 5.97 0.62
N VAL A 30 5.33 5.12 1.12
CA VAL A 30 5.42 3.71 0.73
C VAL A 30 5.15 2.85 1.96
N ASP A 31 4.30 1.85 1.81
CA ASP A 31 3.93 0.94 2.89
C ASP A 31 3.59 -0.45 2.36
N ILE A 32 3.37 -1.40 3.27
CA ILE A 32 2.99 -2.78 2.96
C ILE A 32 1.48 -2.93 3.17
N VAL A 33 0.83 -3.59 2.22
CA VAL A 33 -0.57 -4.00 2.31
C VAL A 33 -0.71 -5.48 1.99
N ALA A 34 -1.72 -6.12 2.56
CA ALA A 34 -2.06 -7.49 2.16
C ALA A 34 -2.60 -7.49 0.72
N THR A 35 -2.27 -8.54 -0.02
CA THR A 35 -2.71 -8.72 -1.41
C THR A 35 -4.23 -8.70 -1.52
N LYS A 36 -4.93 -9.28 -0.55
CA LYS A 36 -6.40 -9.32 -0.49
C LYS A 36 -7.03 -7.93 -0.37
N TRP A 37 -6.28 -6.91 0.05
CA TRP A 37 -6.78 -5.54 0.19
C TRP A 37 -6.62 -4.72 -1.08
N ILE A 38 -5.91 -5.26 -2.08
CA ILE A 38 -5.67 -4.61 -3.35
C ILE A 38 -6.82 -4.91 -4.29
N SER A 39 -7.38 -3.87 -4.88
CA SER A 39 -8.38 -3.98 -5.93
C SER A 39 -7.88 -3.27 -7.18
N PHE A 40 -8.02 -3.91 -8.33
CA PHE A 40 -7.64 -3.34 -9.62
C PHE A 40 -8.88 -2.90 -10.39
N ASP A 41 -8.93 -1.62 -10.77
CA ASP A 41 -9.94 -1.11 -11.68
C ASP A 41 -9.41 -1.19 -13.11
N ASN A 42 -9.88 -2.20 -13.85
CA ASN A 42 -9.50 -2.43 -15.24
C ASN A 42 -9.95 -1.31 -16.18
N VAL A 43 -11.02 -0.57 -15.83
CA VAL A 43 -11.58 0.52 -16.63
C VAL A 43 -10.72 1.76 -16.49
N LYS A 44 -10.35 2.12 -15.26
CA LYS A 44 -9.53 3.30 -14.96
C LYS A 44 -8.03 3.02 -15.04
N LYS A 45 -7.63 1.76 -15.24
CA LYS A 45 -6.22 1.28 -15.18
C LYS A 45 -5.51 1.73 -13.91
N LYS A 46 -6.21 1.66 -12.77
CA LYS A 46 -5.72 2.10 -11.45
C LYS A 46 -5.77 0.97 -10.43
N CYS A 47 -4.76 0.90 -9.58
CA CYS A 47 -4.77 0.04 -8.40
C CYS A 47 -5.26 0.84 -7.19
N PHE A 48 -6.03 0.18 -6.35
CA PHE A 48 -6.51 0.71 -5.09
C PHE A 48 -6.14 -0.24 -3.96
N ALA A 49 -5.93 0.30 -2.77
CA ALA A 49 -5.77 -0.49 -1.56
C ALA A 49 -6.56 0.14 -0.42
N LYS A 50 -7.21 -0.70 0.37
CA LYS A 50 -7.81 -0.26 1.64
C LYS A 50 -6.73 -0.04 2.69
N TYR A 51 -6.78 1.09 3.37
CA TYR A 51 -5.80 1.44 4.40
C TYR A 51 -6.43 2.35 5.47
N PRO A 52 -5.96 2.34 6.73
CA PRO A 52 -6.43 3.29 7.73
C PRO A 52 -6.13 4.73 7.32
N SER A 53 -7.15 5.60 7.41
CA SER A 53 -6.98 7.03 7.14
C SER A 53 -6.28 7.74 8.31
N HIS A 54 -5.60 8.85 8.01
CA HIS A 54 -4.93 9.67 9.02
C HIS A 54 -5.97 10.30 9.98
N PRO A 55 -5.63 10.60 11.24
CA PRO A 55 -4.35 10.38 11.91
C PRO A 55 -4.11 8.91 12.26
N TYR A 56 -2.84 8.48 12.21
CA TYR A 56 -2.46 7.13 12.65
C TYR A 56 -2.35 7.10 14.17
N THR A 57 -3.38 6.60 14.84
CA THR A 57 -3.37 6.33 16.28
C THR A 57 -2.74 4.96 16.55
N LYS A 58 -2.29 4.73 17.79
CA LYS A 58 -1.74 3.42 18.22
C LYS A 58 -2.74 2.28 17.98
N GLU A 59 -4.03 2.54 18.18
CA GLU A 59 -5.11 1.58 17.92
C GLU A 59 -5.22 1.21 16.45
N LYS A 60 -5.16 2.19 15.54
CA LYS A 60 -5.18 1.93 14.09
C LYS A 60 -3.95 1.13 13.64
N TYR A 61 -2.78 1.40 14.20
CA TYR A 61 -1.58 0.59 13.95
C TYR A 61 -1.72 -0.84 14.48
N ASN A 62 -2.29 -1.02 15.66
CA ASN A 62 -2.51 -2.35 16.22
C ASN A 62 -3.50 -3.15 15.36
N ALA A 63 -4.60 -2.52 14.94
CA ALA A 63 -5.59 -3.13 14.05
C ALA A 63 -4.99 -3.46 12.67
N LEU A 64 -4.16 -2.58 12.12
CA LEU A 64 -3.44 -2.82 10.87
C LEU A 64 -2.50 -4.02 10.99
N ASN A 65 -1.67 -4.04 12.04
CA ASN A 65 -0.72 -5.12 12.28
C ASN A 65 -1.44 -6.46 12.45
N LYS A 66 -2.47 -6.49 13.30
CA LYS A 66 -3.28 -7.69 13.51
C LYS A 66 -3.89 -8.19 12.20
N ALA A 67 -4.47 -7.29 11.40
CA ALA A 67 -5.07 -7.67 10.12
C ALA A 67 -4.02 -8.17 9.09
N LEU A 68 -2.80 -7.61 9.10
CA LEU A 68 -1.68 -8.08 8.26
C LEU A 68 -1.16 -9.46 8.73
N GLU A 69 -1.03 -9.68 10.03
CA GLU A 69 -0.58 -10.95 10.62
C GLU A 69 -1.60 -12.07 10.38
N GLU A 70 -2.88 -11.78 10.59
CA GLU A 70 -3.97 -12.74 10.38
C GLU A 70 -4.36 -12.91 8.90
N LEU A 71 -3.76 -12.11 7.99
CA LEU A 71 -4.16 -12.03 6.57
C LEU A 71 -5.68 -11.86 6.39
N SER A 72 -6.30 -11.18 7.34
CA SER A 72 -7.74 -10.97 7.40
C SER A 72 -8.17 -9.92 6.37
N ASP A 73 -9.47 -9.88 6.08
CA ASP A 73 -10.02 -8.86 5.21
C ASP A 73 -9.88 -7.46 5.84
N ALA A 74 -9.69 -6.46 4.97
CA ALA A 74 -9.54 -5.09 5.43
C ALA A 74 -10.83 -4.63 6.14
N PRO A 75 -10.73 -4.06 7.36
CA PRO A 75 -11.87 -3.50 8.08
C PRO A 75 -12.73 -2.57 7.22
N VAL A 76 -14.05 -2.66 7.39
CA VAL A 76 -15.02 -1.88 6.59
C VAL A 76 -14.82 -0.37 6.74
N GLY A 77 -14.35 0.09 7.90
CA GLY A 77 -14.07 1.50 8.16
C GLY A 77 -12.76 2.04 7.54
N TRP A 78 -12.01 1.23 6.78
CA TRP A 78 -10.81 1.69 6.10
C TRP A 78 -11.12 2.38 4.78
N GLU A 79 -10.35 3.42 4.48
CA GLU A 79 -10.53 4.23 3.29
C GLU A 79 -9.77 3.61 2.12
N GLN A 80 -10.28 3.79 0.91
CA GLN A 80 -9.68 3.26 -0.30
C GLN A 80 -8.75 4.30 -0.92
N PHE A 81 -7.46 4.00 -0.97
CA PHE A 81 -6.45 4.88 -1.56
C PHE A 81 -6.03 4.38 -2.94
N THR A 82 -5.74 5.30 -3.86
CA THR A 82 -5.07 4.95 -5.11
C THR A 82 -3.61 4.64 -4.82
N VAL A 83 -3.12 3.49 -5.26
CA VAL A 83 -1.76 3.04 -4.99
C VAL A 83 -1.04 2.57 -6.25
N LYS A 84 0.28 2.47 -6.17
CA LYS A 84 1.13 1.81 -7.16
C LYS A 84 1.91 0.70 -6.50
N ILE A 85 1.82 -0.51 -7.04
CA ILE A 85 2.64 -1.63 -6.56
C ILE A 85 4.11 -1.35 -6.93
N ARG A 86 4.97 -1.36 -5.91
CA ARG A 86 6.42 -1.15 -6.03
C ARG A 86 7.22 -2.43 -5.83
N GLY A 87 6.67 -3.40 -5.11
CA GLY A 87 7.33 -4.66 -4.84
C GLY A 87 6.38 -5.69 -4.25
N LYS A 88 6.90 -6.90 -4.07
CA LYS A 88 6.19 -8.04 -3.48
C LYS A 88 6.92 -8.46 -2.21
N ALA A 89 6.19 -8.94 -1.21
CA ALA A 89 6.77 -9.36 0.06
C ALA A 89 6.11 -10.67 0.55
N ASN A 90 6.95 -11.58 1.06
CA ASN A 90 6.52 -12.85 1.66
C ASN A 90 6.30 -12.75 3.18
N LYS A 91 6.86 -11.72 3.81
CA LYS A 91 6.73 -11.47 5.25
C LYS A 91 6.48 -10.00 5.48
N VAL A 92 5.62 -9.68 6.45
CA VAL A 92 5.50 -8.32 6.98
C VAL A 92 6.80 -8.01 7.69
N THR A 93 7.65 -7.17 7.11
CA THR A 93 8.76 -6.59 7.85
C THR A 93 8.22 -5.37 8.56
N LEU A 94 8.10 -5.45 9.89
CA LEU A 94 7.57 -4.40 10.79
C LEU A 94 8.44 -3.13 10.85
N GLN A 95 9.07 -2.74 9.75
CA GLN A 95 9.86 -1.52 9.69
C GLN A 95 9.12 -0.48 8.89
N LYS A 96 8.46 0.39 9.67
CA LYS A 96 8.30 1.84 9.50
C LYS A 96 7.96 2.28 8.08
N VAL A 97 6.80 2.93 7.92
CA VAL A 97 6.50 3.89 6.84
C VAL A 97 7.81 4.53 6.38
N LEU A 98 8.38 4.02 5.29
CA LEU A 98 9.60 4.59 4.73
C LEU A 98 9.13 5.85 4.03
N TYR A 99 9.27 6.99 4.70
CA TYR A 99 9.22 8.28 4.05
C TYR A 99 10.43 8.34 3.12
N VAL A 100 10.26 7.86 1.89
CA VAL A 100 11.31 7.97 0.89
C VAL A 100 11.28 9.41 0.39
N THR A 101 12.12 10.25 1.01
CA THR A 101 12.39 11.60 0.53
C THR A 101 13.08 11.47 -0.83
N SER A 102 12.45 11.99 -1.86
CA SER A 102 12.99 12.06 -3.20
C SER A 102 14.19 13.03 -3.19
N MET A 103 15.39 12.52 -2.89
CA MET A 103 16.65 13.24 -3.10
C MET A 103 16.89 13.41 -4.61
N LYS A 104 16.23 14.40 -5.21
CA LYS A 104 16.61 14.91 -6.52
C LYS A 104 17.54 16.08 -6.28
N HIS A 105 18.83 15.81 -6.50
CA HIS A 105 19.85 16.76 -6.94
C HIS A 105 19.91 18.11 -6.20
N LEU A 106 20.82 18.20 -5.23
CA LEU A 106 21.62 19.42 -5.07
C LEU A 106 23.05 19.10 -5.52
N LYS A 107 23.24 19.06 -6.84
CA LYS A 107 24.54 19.32 -7.46
C LYS A 107 24.53 20.79 -7.84
N LYS A 108 25.17 21.65 -7.05
CA LYS A 108 26.30 22.50 -7.46
C LYS A 108 26.79 23.29 -6.27
#